data_AF-A0A2T9X2C0-F1
#
_entry.id   AF-A0A2T9X2C0-F1
#
_cell.length_a   1.000
_cell.length_b   1.000
_cell.length_c   1.000
_cell.angle_alpha   90.00
_cell.angle_beta   90.00
_cell.angle_gamma   90.00
#
_symmetry.space_group_name_H-M   'P 1'
#
loop_
_entity.id
_entity.type
_entity.pdbx_description
1 polymer ?
#
loop_
_entity_poly.entity_id
_entity_poly.type
_entity_poly.pdbx_seq_one_letter_code
_entity_poly.pdbx_strand_id
1 'polypeptide(L)'
;MVIDSSNKEYSYFFDTNILIIWLYEKNSDSAKRLNEILDNSTRINRNVLTYNLEELYEIIGDSYIIFYYILINKILPRWSINSVYERNRILSEIDNNFDKIYEEVVNKYNINPSDIRKFISRLFFNLNKQRIVLMNQSELKDRFTNNFASDLIDYISGITRLLTNTFNVVSFPKVLMTEDLNMEFQLIEEGISSYIKVAGKEPSRYDQLIYKTLYLLLKLNEYDQIVFITNDTDFDRMHRRVIAHLQRISNSNSKARDHALRVLNIFNRLKISNLFYLTRNI
;
A
#
# COMPACT_ATOMS: atom_id res chain seq x y z
N MET A 1 39.11 -18.48 17.83
CA MET A 1 37.64 -18.40 17.63
C MET A 1 37.41 -17.75 16.28
N VAL A 2 36.91 -18.53 15.32
CA VAL A 2 36.41 -18.00 14.05
C VAL A 2 35.09 -17.30 14.38
N ILE A 3 35.05 -15.98 14.25
CA ILE A 3 33.79 -15.22 14.31
C ILE A 3 33.09 -15.54 12.99
N ASP A 4 32.08 -16.39 13.08
CA ASP A 4 31.23 -16.76 11.96
C ASP A 4 30.45 -15.52 11.52
N SER A 5 30.83 -14.95 10.37
CA SER A 5 30.25 -13.73 9.81
C SER A 5 29.00 -14.01 8.96
N SER A 6 28.18 -15.01 9.30
CA SER A 6 27.16 -15.55 8.39
C SER A 6 25.69 -15.32 8.77
N ASN A 7 25.37 -14.69 9.90
CA ASN A 7 23.99 -14.28 10.18
C ASN A 7 23.77 -12.81 9.82
N LYS A 8 23.60 -12.50 8.54
CA LYS A 8 23.03 -11.20 8.15
C LYS A 8 21.56 -11.18 8.57
N GLU A 9 21.21 -10.29 9.49
CA GLU A 9 19.82 -10.10 9.90
C GLU A 9 19.05 -9.42 8.75
N TYR A 10 18.11 -10.15 8.15
CA TYR A 10 17.19 -9.58 7.18
C TYR A 10 16.14 -8.74 7.87
N SER A 11 15.95 -7.51 7.40
CA SER A 11 14.81 -6.68 7.79
C SER A 11 13.75 -6.69 6.70
N TYR A 12 12.52 -6.99 7.08
CA TYR A 12 11.42 -7.18 6.16
C TYR A 12 10.57 -5.93 6.13
N PHE A 13 10.33 -5.42 4.93
CA PHE A 13 9.51 -4.25 4.67
C PHE A 13 8.28 -4.68 3.88
N PHE A 14 7.09 -4.34 4.38
CA PHE A 14 5.83 -4.78 3.80
C PHE A 14 5.18 -3.65 3.01
N ASP A 15 4.88 -3.95 1.75
CA ASP A 15 4.21 -3.03 0.84
C ASP A 15 2.72 -2.84 1.18
N THR A 16 2.12 -1.77 0.67
CA THR A 16 0.72 -1.39 0.91
C THR A 16 -0.25 -2.49 0.49
N ASN A 17 0.00 -3.16 -0.65
CA ASN A 17 -0.83 -4.29 -1.09
C ASN A 17 -0.80 -5.47 -0.12
N ILE A 18 0.31 -5.71 0.57
CA ILE A 18 0.44 -6.78 1.56
C ILE A 18 -0.34 -6.41 2.82
N LEU A 19 -0.28 -5.14 3.24
CA LEU A 19 -1.07 -4.63 4.36
C LEU A 19 -2.58 -4.76 4.08
N ILE A 20 -3.01 -4.47 2.85
CA ILE A 20 -4.42 -4.63 2.45
C ILE A 20 -4.87 -6.08 2.56
N ILE A 21 -4.08 -7.02 2.04
CA ILE A 21 -4.35 -8.47 2.16
C ILE A 21 -4.50 -8.85 3.64
N TRP A 22 -3.57 -8.40 4.48
CA TRP A 22 -3.58 -8.68 5.92
C TRP A 22 -4.85 -8.17 6.61
N LEU A 23 -5.23 -6.92 6.33
CA LEU A 23 -6.33 -6.24 7.01
C LEU A 23 -7.69 -6.75 6.54
N TYR A 24 -7.85 -7.00 5.24
CA TYR A 24 -9.15 -7.12 4.60
C TYR A 24 -9.43 -8.49 3.98
N GLU A 25 -8.41 -9.28 3.66
CA GLU A 25 -8.56 -10.60 3.04
C GLU A 25 -8.28 -11.74 4.02
N LYS A 26 -8.73 -11.62 5.29
CA LYS A 26 -8.36 -12.53 6.40
C LYS A 26 -8.52 -14.04 6.12
N ASN A 27 -9.39 -14.43 5.19
CA ASN A 27 -9.66 -15.82 4.85
C ASN A 27 -8.88 -16.32 3.60
N SER A 28 -8.15 -15.44 2.91
CA SER A 28 -7.37 -15.82 1.73
C SER A 28 -6.11 -16.59 2.14
N ASP A 29 -5.63 -17.44 1.25
CA ASP A 29 -4.38 -18.18 1.50
C ASP A 29 -3.18 -17.24 1.62
N SER A 30 -3.23 -16.08 0.95
CA SER A 30 -2.27 -14.99 1.12
C SER A 30 -2.25 -14.49 2.56
N ALA A 31 -3.41 -14.21 3.15
CA ALA A 31 -3.50 -13.73 4.53
C ALA A 31 -3.04 -14.77 5.55
N LYS A 32 -3.39 -16.06 5.34
CA LYS A 32 -2.89 -17.16 6.18
C LYS A 32 -1.37 -17.23 6.14
N ARG A 33 -0.77 -17.19 4.95
CA ARG A 33 0.69 -17.24 4.78
C ARG A 33 1.38 -16.02 5.38
N LEU A 34 0.76 -14.84 5.25
CA LEU A 34 1.28 -13.64 5.87
C LEU A 34 1.25 -13.75 7.40
N ASN A 35 0.17 -14.28 7.99
CA ASN A 35 0.13 -14.55 9.43
C ASN A 35 1.18 -15.58 9.84
N GLU A 36 1.42 -16.65 9.05
CA GLU A 36 2.53 -17.57 9.32
C GLU A 36 3.89 -16.85 9.34
N ILE A 37 4.13 -15.89 8.45
CA ILE A 37 5.37 -15.09 8.44
C ILE A 37 5.43 -14.16 9.67
N LEU A 38 4.32 -13.52 10.03
CA LEU A 38 4.25 -12.59 11.15
C LEU A 38 4.33 -13.29 12.52
N ASP A 39 3.80 -14.50 12.63
CA ASP A 39 3.74 -15.28 13.87
C ASP A 39 5.04 -16.05 14.14
N ASN A 40 5.74 -16.52 13.10
CA ASN A 40 6.88 -17.44 13.24
C ASN A 40 8.20 -16.82 13.73
N SER A 41 8.24 -15.58 14.22
CA SER A 41 9.54 -15.06 14.69
C SER A 41 9.49 -13.95 15.73
N THR A 42 10.21 -14.19 16.82
CA THR A 42 10.83 -13.16 17.65
C THR A 42 12.07 -12.53 17.00
N ARG A 43 12.39 -12.93 15.76
CA ARG A 43 13.62 -12.58 15.01
C ARG A 43 13.42 -11.81 13.71
N ILE A 44 12.19 -11.66 13.20
CA ILE A 44 11.93 -10.83 12.01
C ILE A 44 11.68 -9.39 12.46
N ASN A 45 12.56 -8.48 12.03
CA ASN A 45 12.29 -7.05 12.05
C ASN A 45 11.21 -6.76 11.00
N ARG A 46 9.97 -6.60 11.47
CA ARG A 46 8.77 -6.33 10.67
C ARG A 46 8.60 -4.82 10.54
N ASN A 47 8.78 -4.28 9.35
CA ASN A 47 8.77 -2.84 9.12
C ASN A 47 7.75 -2.44 8.05
N VAL A 48 7.19 -1.25 8.20
CA VAL A 48 6.33 -0.59 7.21
C VAL A 48 6.81 0.84 7.06
N LEU A 49 6.89 1.36 5.84
CA LEU A 49 7.25 2.77 5.67
C LEU A 49 6.05 3.68 5.95
N THR A 50 6.32 4.90 6.42
CA THR A 50 5.27 5.92 6.57
C THR A 50 4.50 6.13 5.26
N TYR A 51 5.18 6.08 4.10
CA TYR A 51 4.54 6.17 2.79
C TYR A 51 3.57 5.02 2.47
N ASN A 52 3.83 3.81 2.96
CA ASN A 52 2.86 2.71 2.83
C ASN A 52 1.59 2.98 3.64
N LEU A 53 1.73 3.61 4.81
CA LEU A 53 0.59 4.00 5.63
C LEU A 53 -0.21 5.14 4.99
N GLU A 54 0.48 6.15 4.45
CA GLU A 54 -0.16 7.26 3.71
C GLU A 54 -0.98 6.74 2.53
N GLU A 55 -0.40 5.86 1.70
CA GLU A 55 -1.11 5.23 0.59
C GLU A 55 -2.31 4.41 1.07
N LEU A 56 -2.15 3.62 2.13
CA LEU A 56 -3.22 2.84 2.72
C LEU A 56 -4.38 3.72 3.19
N TYR A 57 -4.08 4.85 3.86
CA TYR A 57 -5.09 5.77 4.36
C TYR A 57 -5.80 6.51 3.23
N GLU A 58 -5.10 6.85 2.15
CA GLU A 58 -5.70 7.40 0.94
C GLU A 58 -6.70 6.40 0.33
N ILE A 59 -6.29 5.14 0.16
CA ILE A 59 -7.15 4.06 -0.35
C ILE A 59 -8.39 3.87 0.54
N ILE A 60 -8.22 3.86 1.86
CA ILE A 60 -9.32 3.74 2.83
C ILE A 60 -10.27 4.94 2.73
N GLY A 61 -9.72 6.16 2.69
CA GLY A 61 -10.46 7.40 2.59
C GLY A 61 -11.32 7.46 1.32
N ASP A 62 -10.71 7.20 0.16
CA ASP A 62 -11.41 7.11 -1.13
C ASP A 62 -12.53 6.07 -1.09
N SER A 63 -12.24 4.89 -0.53
CA SER A 63 -13.22 3.80 -0.44
C SER A 63 -14.40 4.17 0.46
N TYR A 64 -14.13 4.91 1.54
CA TYR A 64 -15.14 5.39 2.46
C TYR A 64 -16.00 6.50 1.84
N ILE A 65 -15.41 7.39 1.03
CA ILE A 65 -16.15 8.39 0.23
C ILE A 65 -17.13 7.70 -0.73
N ILE A 66 -16.71 6.63 -1.39
CA ILE A 66 -17.58 5.87 -2.30
C ILE A 66 -18.74 5.23 -1.55
N PHE A 67 -18.45 4.54 -0.44
CA PHE A 67 -19.48 4.00 0.44
C PHE A 67 -20.47 5.08 0.90
N TYR A 68 -19.97 6.23 1.31
CA TYR A 68 -20.80 7.35 1.77
C TYR A 68 -21.66 7.95 0.66
N TYR A 69 -21.12 8.06 -0.56
CA TYR A 69 -21.91 8.47 -1.71
C TYR A 69 -23.11 7.56 -1.93
N ILE A 70 -22.90 6.23 -1.86
CA ILE A 70 -23.96 5.23 -1.99
C ILE A 70 -25.02 5.46 -0.92
N LEU A 71 -24.62 5.66 0.34
CA LEU A 71 -25.54 5.94 1.44
C LEU A 71 -26.42 7.16 1.15
N ILE A 72 -25.81 8.31 0.85
CA ILE A 72 -26.54 9.58 0.74
C ILE A 72 -27.35 9.68 -0.55
N ASN A 73 -26.81 9.19 -1.67
CA ASN A 73 -27.39 9.44 -2.99
C ASN A 73 -28.19 8.26 -3.53
N LYS A 74 -27.92 7.03 -3.07
CA LYS A 74 -28.61 5.83 -3.57
C LYS A 74 -29.55 5.22 -2.54
N ILE A 75 -29.22 5.29 -1.24
CA ILE A 75 -30.03 4.70 -0.15
C ILE A 75 -31.00 5.72 0.45
N LEU A 76 -30.48 6.79 1.06
CA LEU A 76 -31.25 7.76 1.86
C LEU A 76 -32.50 8.33 1.14
N PRO A 77 -32.47 8.67 -0.17
CA PRO A 77 -33.63 9.19 -0.89
C PRO A 77 -34.77 8.16 -1.01
N ARG A 78 -34.45 6.88 -0.90
CA ARG A 78 -35.39 5.75 -0.98
C ARG A 78 -35.71 5.17 0.40
N TRP A 79 -35.25 5.82 1.48
CA TRP A 79 -35.27 5.27 2.85
C TRP A 79 -36.45 5.73 3.71
N SER A 80 -37.43 6.41 3.11
CA SER A 80 -38.73 6.71 3.75
C SER A 80 -39.62 5.47 3.91
N ILE A 81 -39.16 4.30 3.45
CA ILE A 81 -39.88 3.04 3.51
C ILE A 81 -39.72 2.38 4.89
N ASN A 82 -40.84 1.96 5.49
CA ASN A 82 -40.85 1.33 6.81
C ASN A 82 -40.66 -0.20 6.79
N SER A 83 -40.87 -0.86 5.64
CA SER A 83 -40.75 -2.31 5.53
C SER A 83 -39.30 -2.77 5.41
N VAL A 84 -38.89 -3.69 6.29
CA VAL A 84 -37.58 -4.37 6.27
C VAL A 84 -37.37 -5.12 4.94
N TYR A 85 -38.42 -5.72 4.40
CA TYR A 85 -38.34 -6.43 3.11
C TYR A 85 -37.95 -5.49 1.96
N GLU A 86 -38.60 -4.33 1.88
CA GLU A 86 -38.30 -3.32 0.86
C GLU A 86 -36.91 -2.71 1.03
N ARG A 87 -36.50 -2.44 2.27
CA ARG A 87 -35.13 -2.00 2.57
C ARG A 87 -34.09 -3.02 2.08
N ASN A 88 -34.31 -4.31 2.35
CA ASN A 88 -33.45 -5.37 1.85
C ASN A 88 -33.43 -5.43 0.31
N ARG A 89 -34.58 -5.25 -0.35
CA ARG A 89 -34.67 -5.18 -1.81
C ARG A 89 -33.80 -4.06 -2.38
N ILE A 90 -33.87 -2.86 -1.82
CA ILE A 90 -33.04 -1.71 -2.23
C ILE A 90 -31.55 -2.00 -2.07
N LEU A 91 -31.14 -2.54 -0.92
CA LEU A 91 -29.73 -2.82 -0.68
C LEU A 91 -29.19 -3.92 -1.62
N SER A 92 -30.02 -4.91 -1.98
CA SER A 92 -29.64 -5.92 -2.97
C SER A 92 -29.56 -5.35 -4.38
N GLU A 93 -30.43 -4.42 -4.76
CA GLU A 93 -30.34 -3.70 -6.03
C GLU A 93 -29.04 -2.90 -6.13
N ILE A 94 -28.63 -2.22 -5.06
CA ILE A 94 -27.36 -1.49 -5.00
C ILE A 94 -26.17 -2.43 -5.13
N ASP A 95 -26.17 -3.56 -4.41
CA ASP A 95 -25.11 -4.56 -4.46
C ASP A 95 -24.95 -5.16 -5.87
N ASN A 96 -26.06 -5.46 -6.54
CA ASN A 96 -26.07 -5.97 -7.92
C ASN A 96 -25.57 -4.94 -8.93
N ASN A 97 -25.73 -3.65 -8.66
CA ASN A 97 -25.29 -2.55 -9.52
C ASN A 97 -23.99 -1.88 -9.02
N PHE A 98 -23.28 -2.48 -8.07
CA PHE A 98 -22.19 -1.82 -7.35
C PHE A 98 -21.11 -1.31 -8.29
N ASP A 99 -20.69 -2.12 -9.28
CA ASP A 99 -19.62 -1.75 -10.22
C ASP A 99 -19.96 -0.50 -11.03
N LYS A 100 -21.21 -0.40 -11.51
CA LYS A 100 -21.69 0.79 -12.23
C LYS A 100 -21.74 2.02 -11.32
N ILE A 101 -22.15 1.86 -10.06
CA ILE A 101 -22.17 2.96 -9.09
C ILE A 101 -20.74 3.39 -8.76
N TYR A 102 -19.82 2.45 -8.60
CA TYR A 102 -18.41 2.72 -8.36
C TYR A 102 -17.81 3.58 -9.48
N GLU A 103 -18.03 3.21 -10.74
CA GLU A 103 -17.58 4.00 -11.91
C GLU A 103 -18.18 5.42 -11.92
N GLU A 104 -19.46 5.57 -11.59
CA GLU A 104 -20.12 6.89 -11.48
C GLU A 104 -19.42 7.78 -10.45
N VAL A 105 -19.11 7.24 -9.27
CA VAL A 105 -18.49 8.00 -8.17
C VAL A 105 -17.05 8.33 -8.46
N VAL A 106 -16.28 7.36 -8.96
CA VAL A 106 -14.88 7.54 -9.33
C VAL A 106 -14.73 8.70 -10.32
N ASN A 107 -15.58 8.75 -11.34
CA ASN A 107 -15.57 9.84 -12.31
C ASN A 107 -16.02 11.18 -11.69
N LYS A 108 -17.04 11.16 -10.82
CA LYS A 108 -17.57 12.37 -10.17
C LYS A 108 -16.55 13.06 -9.25
N TYR A 109 -15.79 12.28 -8.49
CA TYR A 109 -14.84 12.79 -7.50
C TYR A 109 -13.38 12.73 -7.96
N ASN A 110 -13.12 12.33 -9.21
CA ASN A 110 -11.79 12.17 -9.77
C ASN A 110 -10.87 11.27 -8.90
N ILE A 111 -11.44 10.19 -8.37
CA ILE A 111 -10.72 9.18 -7.58
C ILE A 111 -9.95 8.28 -8.55
N ASN A 112 -8.71 7.90 -8.25
CA ASN A 112 -7.96 6.99 -9.12
C ASN A 112 -8.58 5.57 -9.11
N PRO A 113 -9.12 5.05 -10.23
CA PRO A 113 -9.76 3.74 -10.25
C PRO A 113 -8.78 2.63 -9.87
N SER A 114 -9.18 1.78 -8.92
CA SER A 114 -8.42 0.59 -8.54
C SER A 114 -9.36 -0.51 -8.05
N ASP A 115 -9.08 -1.76 -8.41
CA ASP A 115 -9.83 -2.92 -7.92
C ASP A 115 -9.78 -3.04 -6.40
N ILE A 116 -8.69 -2.60 -5.77
CA ILE A 116 -8.54 -2.54 -4.31
C ILE A 116 -9.56 -1.55 -3.71
N ARG A 117 -9.66 -0.34 -4.26
CA ARG A 117 -10.62 0.67 -3.79
C ARG A 117 -12.05 0.16 -3.98
N LYS A 118 -12.35 -0.47 -5.13
CA LYS A 118 -13.65 -1.08 -5.40
C LYS A 118 -13.99 -2.17 -4.38
N PHE A 119 -13.05 -3.08 -4.12
CA PHE A 119 -13.18 -4.15 -3.14
C PHE A 119 -13.46 -3.61 -1.73
N ILE A 120 -12.64 -2.67 -1.24
CA ILE A 120 -12.79 -2.10 0.12
C ILE A 120 -14.09 -1.31 0.24
N SER A 121 -14.47 -0.54 -0.80
CA SER A 121 -15.75 0.19 -0.83
C SER A 121 -16.94 -0.77 -0.69
N ARG A 122 -16.91 -1.89 -1.43
CA ARG A 122 -17.96 -2.90 -1.36
C ARG A 122 -17.97 -3.62 -0.02
N LEU A 123 -16.79 -3.84 0.56
CA LEU A 123 -16.65 -4.38 1.91
C LEU A 123 -17.31 -3.46 2.95
N PHE A 124 -17.05 -2.15 2.91
CA PHE A 124 -17.71 -1.19 3.80
C PHE A 124 -19.23 -1.22 3.65
N PHE A 125 -19.72 -1.28 2.42
CA PHE A 125 -21.15 -1.43 2.15
C PHE A 125 -21.72 -2.71 2.79
N ASN A 126 -21.07 -3.85 2.56
CA ASN A 126 -21.51 -5.15 3.05
C ASN A 126 -21.48 -5.24 4.59
N LEU A 127 -20.43 -4.73 5.23
CA LEU A 127 -20.30 -4.70 6.69
C LEU A 127 -21.39 -3.85 7.37
N ASN A 128 -21.86 -2.80 6.69
CA ASN A 128 -22.89 -1.92 7.23
C ASN A 128 -24.31 -2.30 6.80
N LYS A 129 -24.49 -3.22 5.83
CA LYS A 129 -25.79 -3.58 5.24
C LYS A 129 -26.86 -3.88 6.30
N GLN A 130 -26.57 -4.79 7.23
CA GLN A 130 -27.51 -5.17 8.30
C GLN A 130 -27.85 -4.01 9.24
N ARG A 131 -26.85 -3.19 9.59
CA ARG A 131 -27.05 -2.02 10.46
C ARG A 131 -27.95 -0.99 9.77
N ILE A 132 -27.72 -0.73 8.49
CA ILE A 132 -28.50 0.22 7.69
C ILE A 132 -29.97 -0.20 7.63
N VAL A 133 -30.27 -1.49 7.38
CA VAL A 133 -31.65 -2.02 7.31
C VAL A 133 -32.47 -1.68 8.55
N LEU A 134 -31.84 -1.77 9.72
CA LEU A 134 -32.48 -1.58 11.02
C LEU A 134 -32.65 -0.10 11.39
N MET A 135 -31.95 0.81 10.72
CA MET A 135 -32.05 2.25 10.98
C MET A 135 -33.27 2.86 10.30
N ASN A 136 -33.93 3.78 11.01
CA ASN A 136 -34.90 4.68 10.39
C ASN A 136 -34.18 5.80 9.60
N GLN A 137 -34.95 6.58 8.83
CA GLN A 137 -34.38 7.61 7.96
C GLN A 137 -33.64 8.72 8.73
N SER A 138 -34.12 9.10 9.91
CA SER A 138 -33.47 10.12 10.76
C SER A 138 -32.15 9.60 11.31
N GLU A 139 -32.13 8.37 11.82
CA GLU A 139 -30.90 7.73 12.33
C GLU A 139 -29.85 7.57 11.23
N LEU A 140 -30.28 7.18 10.02
CA LEU A 140 -29.41 7.05 8.87
C LEU A 140 -28.82 8.42 8.48
N LYS A 141 -29.65 9.47 8.50
CA LYS A 141 -29.20 10.83 8.21
C LYS A 141 -28.25 11.34 9.29
N ASP A 142 -28.58 11.23 10.56
CA ASP A 142 -27.75 11.76 11.64
C ASP A 142 -26.40 11.07 11.72
N ARG A 143 -26.39 9.73 11.59
CA ARG A 143 -25.16 8.94 11.68
C ARG A 143 -24.19 9.26 10.54
N PHE A 144 -24.69 9.35 9.31
CA PHE A 144 -23.80 9.44 8.16
C PHE A 144 -23.56 10.87 7.70
N THR A 145 -24.50 11.81 7.87
CA THR A 145 -24.28 13.20 7.40
C THR A 145 -23.45 14.02 8.39
N ASN A 146 -23.65 13.84 9.70
CA ASN A 146 -23.01 14.68 10.72
C ASN A 146 -21.71 14.08 11.27
N ASN A 147 -21.57 12.75 11.26
CA ASN A 147 -20.42 12.04 11.85
C ASN A 147 -19.51 11.37 10.81
N PHE A 148 -19.67 11.66 9.51
CA PHE A 148 -18.86 11.06 8.44
C PHE A 148 -17.35 11.17 8.70
N ALA A 149 -16.88 12.37 9.02
CA ALA A 149 -15.46 12.62 9.23
C ALA A 149 -14.95 11.93 10.51
N SER A 150 -15.73 11.96 11.60
CA SER A 150 -15.35 11.32 12.85
C SER A 150 -15.30 9.80 12.71
N ASP A 151 -16.27 9.19 12.03
CA ASP A 151 -16.31 7.74 11.83
C ASP A 151 -15.10 7.25 11.01
N LEU A 152 -14.71 8.01 9.98
CA LEU A 152 -13.52 7.73 9.19
C LEU A 152 -12.23 7.89 10.02
N ILE A 153 -12.13 8.97 10.81
CA ILE A 153 -10.98 9.22 11.68
C ILE A 153 -10.81 8.10 12.71
N ASP A 154 -11.89 7.68 13.35
CA ASP A 154 -11.89 6.59 14.34
C ASP A 154 -11.48 5.26 13.69
N TYR A 155 -12.00 5.00 12.49
CA TYR A 155 -11.64 3.81 11.72
C TYR A 155 -10.15 3.80 11.36
N ILE A 156 -9.62 4.89 10.78
CA ILE A 156 -8.20 5.04 10.45
C ILE A 156 -7.34 4.92 11.71
N SER A 157 -7.76 5.52 12.82
CA SER A 157 -7.05 5.42 14.11
C SER A 157 -6.99 3.98 14.62
N GLY A 158 -8.08 3.23 14.48
CA GLY A 158 -8.13 1.80 14.79
C GLY A 158 -7.16 0.97 13.96
N ILE A 159 -7.13 1.20 12.64
CA ILE A 159 -6.19 0.54 11.71
C ILE A 159 -4.74 0.93 12.04
N THR A 160 -4.49 2.21 12.32
CA THR A 160 -3.16 2.71 12.67
C THR A 160 -2.63 2.03 13.92
N ARG A 161 -3.45 1.95 14.99
CA ARG A 161 -3.08 1.26 16.23
C ARG A 161 -2.79 -0.22 16.00
N LEU A 162 -3.59 -0.88 15.15
CA LEU A 162 -3.36 -2.28 14.80
C LEU A 162 -2.01 -2.45 14.09
N LEU A 163 -1.68 -1.57 13.15
CA LEU A 163 -0.42 -1.62 12.40
C LEU A 163 0.79 -1.31 13.28
N THR A 164 0.73 -0.27 14.11
CA THR A 164 1.86 0.12 14.98
C THR A 164 2.12 -0.87 16.11
N ASN A 165 1.13 -1.68 16.49
CA ASN A 165 1.32 -2.78 17.43
C ASN A 165 1.99 -4.02 16.79
N THR A 166 1.95 -4.14 15.46
CA THR A 166 2.46 -5.31 14.73
C THR A 166 3.77 -5.02 13.99
N PHE A 167 3.93 -3.79 13.51
CA PHE A 167 5.04 -3.36 12.65
C PHE A 167 5.77 -2.15 13.23
N ASN A 168 7.07 -2.10 13.03
CA ASN A 168 7.86 -0.90 13.21
C ASN A 168 7.58 0.06 12.04
N VAL A 169 7.08 1.25 12.36
CA VAL A 169 6.85 2.29 11.35
C VAL A 169 8.13 3.08 11.14
N VAL A 170 8.66 3.04 9.92
CA VAL A 170 9.92 3.67 9.54
C VAL A 170 9.63 4.87 8.65
N SER A 171 10.13 6.05 9.05
CA SER A 171 9.98 7.28 8.28
C SER A 171 11.13 7.47 7.29
N PHE A 172 10.95 8.39 6.33
CA PHE A 172 12.04 8.85 5.48
C PHE A 172 13.21 9.40 6.33
N PRO A 173 14.45 8.91 6.14
CA PRO A 173 15.59 9.39 6.91
C PRO A 173 15.83 10.90 6.68
N LYS A 174 16.12 11.63 7.76
CA LYS A 174 16.53 13.03 7.64
C LYS A 174 17.99 13.08 7.17
N VAL A 175 18.19 13.42 5.90
CA VAL A 175 19.52 13.51 5.29
C VAL A 175 19.75 14.89 4.68
N LEU A 176 20.97 15.39 4.82
CA LEU A 176 21.41 16.59 4.11
C LEU A 176 21.70 16.23 2.65
N MET A 177 21.11 16.98 1.72
CA MET A 177 21.36 16.80 0.30
C MET A 177 22.76 17.31 -0.05
N THR A 178 23.63 16.39 -0.44
CA THR A 178 24.99 16.67 -0.96
C THR A 178 25.00 16.54 -2.48
N GLU A 179 26.02 17.07 -3.15
CA GLU A 179 26.19 16.88 -4.60
C GLU A 179 26.24 15.39 -4.96
N ASP A 180 26.92 14.58 -4.14
CA ASP A 180 27.00 13.13 -4.33
C ASP A 180 25.63 12.46 -4.25
N LEU A 181 24.85 12.77 -3.22
CA LEU A 181 23.52 12.20 -3.03
C LEU A 181 22.54 12.68 -4.11
N ASN A 182 22.63 13.94 -4.52
CA ASN A 182 21.84 14.49 -5.62
C ASN A 182 22.11 13.75 -6.93
N MET A 183 23.38 13.48 -7.24
CA MET A 183 23.77 12.71 -8.41
C MET A 183 23.26 11.26 -8.33
N GLU A 184 23.37 10.62 -7.17
CA GLU A 184 22.86 9.25 -6.96
C GLU A 184 21.33 9.16 -7.13
N PHE A 185 20.58 10.13 -6.59
CA PHE A 185 19.14 10.23 -6.81
C PHE A 185 18.79 10.53 -8.27
N GLN A 186 19.53 11.41 -8.93
CA GLN A 186 19.34 11.67 -10.35
C GLN A 186 19.46 10.37 -11.17
N LEU A 187 20.47 9.55 -10.90
CA LEU A 187 20.66 8.25 -11.58
C LEU A 187 19.51 7.28 -11.31
N ILE A 188 18.95 7.28 -10.09
CA ILE A 188 17.75 6.49 -9.76
C ILE A 188 16.55 6.99 -10.57
N GLU A 189 16.32 8.30 -10.62
CA GLU A 189 15.23 8.91 -11.39
C GLU A 189 15.33 8.67 -12.89
N GLU A 190 16.54 8.72 -13.44
CA GLU A 190 16.80 8.40 -14.85
C GLU A 190 16.50 6.92 -15.14
N GLY A 191 16.84 6.04 -14.20
CA GLY A 191 16.48 4.62 -14.25
C GLY A 191 14.97 4.39 -14.23
N ILE A 192 14.25 5.07 -13.34
CA ILE A 192 12.78 5.03 -13.25
C ILE A 192 12.16 5.59 -14.55
N SER A 193 12.64 6.73 -15.03
CA SER A 193 12.20 7.33 -16.30
C SER A 193 12.42 6.40 -17.50
N SER A 194 13.50 5.62 -17.49
CA SER A 194 13.74 4.59 -18.50
C SER A 194 12.75 3.43 -18.41
N TYR A 195 12.23 3.09 -17.23
CA TYR A 195 11.12 2.14 -17.09
C TYR A 195 9.84 2.71 -17.71
N ILE A 196 9.49 3.97 -17.42
CA ILE A 196 8.29 4.64 -17.96
C ILE A 196 8.26 4.57 -19.49
N LYS A 197 9.38 4.89 -20.13
CA LYS A 197 9.51 4.84 -21.60
C LYS A 197 9.24 3.45 -22.20
N VAL A 198 9.52 2.39 -21.47
CA VAL A 198 9.39 1.00 -21.94
C VAL A 198 8.03 0.40 -21.57
N ALA A 199 7.58 0.64 -20.34
CA ALA A 199 6.34 0.09 -19.82
C ALA A 199 5.10 0.87 -20.29
N GLY A 200 5.26 2.12 -20.73
CA GLY A 200 4.16 3.01 -21.11
C GLY A 200 3.29 3.43 -19.91
N LYS A 201 3.74 3.16 -18.68
CA LYS A 201 3.05 3.45 -17.43
C LYS A 201 4.05 4.01 -16.42
N GLU A 202 3.63 5.04 -15.71
CA GLU A 202 4.40 5.63 -14.61
C GLU A 202 4.18 4.85 -13.31
N PRO A 203 5.24 4.45 -12.57
CA PRO A 203 5.10 3.92 -11.22
C PRO A 203 4.38 4.92 -10.32
N SER A 204 3.62 4.44 -9.34
CA SER A 204 2.92 5.36 -8.46
C SER A 204 3.91 6.27 -7.71
N ARG A 205 3.45 7.46 -7.30
CA ARG A 205 4.28 8.36 -6.50
C ARG A 205 4.75 7.68 -5.21
N TYR A 206 3.92 6.84 -4.59
CA TYR A 206 4.29 6.08 -3.41
C TYR A 206 5.38 5.05 -3.72
N ASP A 207 5.30 4.31 -4.83
CA ASP A 207 6.36 3.37 -5.25
C ASP A 207 7.72 4.07 -5.38
N GLN A 208 7.74 5.25 -6.01
CA GLN A 208 8.95 6.03 -6.19
C GLN A 208 9.53 6.51 -4.84
N LEU A 209 8.66 7.00 -3.94
CA LEU A 209 9.06 7.45 -2.60
C LEU A 209 9.56 6.29 -1.74
N ILE A 210 8.85 5.16 -1.74
CA ILE A 210 9.24 3.91 -1.08
C ILE A 210 10.62 3.48 -1.59
N TYR A 211 10.81 3.41 -2.91
CA TYR A 211 12.06 2.97 -3.52
C TYR A 211 13.26 3.82 -3.09
N LYS A 212 13.11 5.15 -3.11
CA LYS A 212 14.15 6.10 -2.62
C LYS A 212 14.40 5.95 -1.12
N THR A 213 13.36 5.70 -0.34
CA THR A 213 13.48 5.49 1.11
C THR A 213 14.28 4.24 1.42
N LEU A 214 13.95 3.11 0.77
CA LEU A 214 14.68 1.85 0.93
C LEU A 214 16.16 2.00 0.55
N TYR A 215 16.46 2.75 -0.53
CA TYR A 215 17.82 3.09 -0.90
C TYR A 215 18.56 3.85 0.22
N LEU A 216 17.95 4.91 0.77
CA LEU A 216 18.56 5.70 1.83
C LEU A 216 18.82 4.90 3.10
N LEU A 217 17.85 4.08 3.52
CA LEU A 217 17.98 3.22 4.69
C LEU A 217 19.19 2.29 4.57
N LEU A 218 19.40 1.71 3.39
CA LEU A 218 20.60 0.91 3.12
C LEU A 218 21.86 1.78 3.04
N LYS A 219 21.81 2.93 2.35
CA LYS A 219 22.96 3.84 2.20
C LYS A 219 23.52 4.30 3.55
N LEU A 220 22.62 4.63 4.48
CA LEU A 220 22.96 5.09 5.82
C LEU A 220 23.32 3.95 6.77
N ASN A 221 23.25 2.70 6.32
CA ASN A 221 23.45 1.48 7.11
C ASN A 221 22.52 1.40 8.33
N GLU A 222 21.30 1.93 8.20
CA GLU A 222 20.22 1.68 9.17
C GLU A 222 19.83 0.19 9.17
N TYR A 223 20.03 -0.47 8.02
CA TYR A 223 19.82 -1.90 7.84
C TYR A 223 20.92 -2.50 6.96
N ASP A 224 21.37 -3.70 7.32
CA ASP A 224 22.37 -4.45 6.53
C ASP A 224 21.77 -5.00 5.24
N GLN A 225 20.58 -5.58 5.32
CA GLN A 225 19.84 -6.11 4.18
C GLN A 225 18.34 -5.90 4.35
N ILE A 226 17.69 -5.51 3.26
CA ILE A 226 16.24 -5.30 3.20
C ILE A 226 15.62 -6.36 2.29
N VAL A 227 14.58 -7.02 2.77
CA VAL A 227 13.64 -7.78 1.94
C VAL A 227 12.34 -7.00 1.84
N PHE A 228 12.08 -6.41 0.68
CA PHE A 228 10.81 -5.73 0.41
C PHE A 228 9.81 -6.75 -0.14
N ILE A 229 8.74 -6.97 0.63
CA ILE A 229 7.67 -7.91 0.29
C ILE A 229 6.57 -7.14 -0.42
N THR A 230 6.35 -7.47 -1.69
CA THR A 230 5.30 -6.88 -2.51
C THR A 230 4.74 -7.91 -3.48
N ASN A 231 3.43 -7.85 -3.72
CA ASN A 231 2.81 -8.57 -4.82
C ASN A 231 2.72 -7.73 -6.10
N ASP A 232 3.19 -6.48 -6.06
CA ASP A 232 3.21 -5.60 -7.22
C ASP A 232 4.39 -5.93 -8.14
N THR A 233 4.05 -6.41 -9.33
CA THR A 233 5.03 -6.71 -10.37
C THR A 233 5.66 -5.45 -10.97
N ASP A 234 4.97 -4.29 -10.91
CA ASP A 234 5.49 -3.04 -11.45
C ASP A 234 6.68 -2.54 -10.62
N PHE A 235 6.65 -2.69 -9.29
CA PHE A 235 7.79 -2.36 -8.42
C PHE A 235 9.04 -3.20 -8.74
N ASP A 236 8.89 -4.52 -8.89
CA ASP A 236 10.02 -5.42 -9.26
C ASP A 236 10.56 -5.09 -10.66
N ARG A 237 9.69 -4.83 -11.63
CA ARG A 237 10.10 -4.42 -12.99
C ARG A 237 10.84 -3.09 -12.97
N MET A 238 10.35 -2.11 -12.20
CA MET A 238 11.01 -0.82 -12.00
C MET A 238 12.41 -1.03 -11.40
N HIS A 239 12.53 -1.79 -10.31
CA HIS A 239 13.81 -2.10 -9.67
C HIS A 239 14.81 -2.70 -10.66
N ARG A 240 14.43 -3.75 -11.39
CA ARG A 240 15.30 -4.38 -12.40
C ARG A 240 15.74 -3.39 -13.48
N ARG A 241 14.88 -2.45 -13.86
CA ARG A 241 15.22 -1.44 -14.88
C ARG A 241 16.18 -0.38 -14.37
N VAL A 242 16.02 0.06 -13.13
CA VAL A 242 16.98 0.93 -12.45
C VAL A 242 18.35 0.25 -12.38
N ILE A 243 18.41 -1.02 -11.96
CA ILE A 243 19.67 -1.80 -11.94
C ILE A 243 20.31 -1.88 -13.33
N ALA A 244 19.54 -2.23 -14.36
CA ALA A 244 20.06 -2.29 -15.73
C ALA A 244 20.54 -0.93 -16.26
N HIS A 245 19.89 0.17 -15.86
CA HIS A 245 20.33 1.52 -16.17
C HIS A 245 21.68 1.85 -15.49
N LEU A 246 21.78 1.61 -14.20
CA LEU A 246 23.00 1.84 -13.43
C LEU A 246 24.18 1.01 -13.95
N GLN A 247 23.95 -0.27 -14.31
CA GLN A 247 24.97 -1.14 -14.92
C GLN A 247 25.50 -0.60 -16.25
N ARG A 248 24.64 0.01 -17.08
CA ARG A 248 25.09 0.65 -18.32
C ARG A 248 26.00 1.83 -18.04
N ILE A 249 25.65 2.67 -17.06
CA ILE A 249 26.45 3.83 -16.69
C ILE A 249 27.77 3.41 -16.06
N SER A 250 27.76 2.42 -15.15
CA SER A 250 28.97 1.93 -14.48
C SER A 250 29.98 1.31 -15.44
N ASN A 251 29.53 0.79 -16.58
CA ASN A 251 30.38 0.19 -17.62
C ASN A 251 30.85 1.20 -18.68
N SER A 252 30.44 2.47 -18.57
CA SER A 252 30.79 3.53 -19.51
C SER A 252 31.93 4.42 -18.99
N ASN A 253 32.52 5.23 -19.88
CA ASN A 253 33.46 6.30 -19.50
C ASN A 253 32.71 7.59 -19.07
N SER A 254 31.63 7.45 -18.29
CA SER A 254 30.84 8.56 -17.78
C SER A 254 31.44 9.12 -16.48
N LYS A 255 31.33 10.44 -16.27
CA LYS A 255 31.64 11.08 -14.98
C LYS A 255 30.78 10.53 -13.82
N ALA A 256 29.60 9.99 -14.13
CA ALA A 256 28.68 9.41 -13.14
C ALA A 256 28.99 7.93 -12.82
N ARG A 257 30.04 7.34 -13.41
CA ARG A 257 30.40 5.92 -13.24
C ARG A 257 30.52 5.49 -11.78
N ASP A 258 31.24 6.25 -10.97
CA ASP A 258 31.49 5.88 -9.56
C ASP A 258 30.23 6.01 -8.70
N HIS A 259 29.39 7.00 -8.99
CA HIS A 259 28.08 7.13 -8.34
C HIS A 259 27.20 5.93 -8.70
N ALA A 260 27.15 5.52 -9.97
CA ALA A 260 26.38 4.36 -10.40
C ALA A 260 26.86 3.06 -9.71
N LEU A 261 28.18 2.86 -9.56
CA LEU A 261 28.74 1.73 -8.82
C LEU A 261 28.35 1.75 -7.35
N ARG A 262 28.38 2.92 -6.68
CA ARG A 262 27.93 3.04 -5.29
C ARG A 262 26.46 2.68 -5.15
N VAL A 263 25.60 3.19 -6.03
CA VAL A 263 24.16 2.91 -6.00
C VAL A 263 23.90 1.41 -6.23
N LEU A 264 24.59 0.77 -7.18
CA LEU A 264 24.49 -0.68 -7.41
C LEU A 264 24.88 -1.49 -6.17
N ASN A 265 26.00 -1.15 -5.54
CA ASN A 265 26.47 -1.84 -4.34
C ASN A 265 25.46 -1.73 -3.19
N ILE A 266 24.80 -0.57 -3.06
CA ILE A 266 23.73 -0.38 -2.07
C ILE A 266 22.51 -1.25 -2.44
N PHE A 267 22.03 -1.21 -3.68
CA PHE A 267 20.88 -2.00 -4.10
C PHE A 267 21.11 -3.51 -4.12
N ASN A 268 22.35 -4.00 -4.19
CA ASN A 268 22.65 -5.43 -3.99
C ASN A 268 22.24 -5.94 -2.59
N ARG A 269 21.97 -5.03 -1.63
CA ARG A 269 21.43 -5.33 -0.30
C ARG A 269 19.90 -5.23 -0.23
N LEU A 270 19.23 -4.87 -1.32
CA LEU A 270 17.79 -4.84 -1.45
C LEU A 270 17.32 -6.07 -2.24
N LYS A 271 16.45 -6.89 -1.63
CA LYS A 271 15.78 -8.01 -2.27
C LYS A 271 14.28 -7.72 -2.40
N ILE A 272 13.75 -7.75 -3.62
CA ILE A 272 12.30 -7.69 -3.86
C ILE A 272 11.76 -9.12 -3.86
N SER A 273 10.71 -9.38 -3.09
CA SER A 273 10.14 -10.71 -2.96
C SER A 273 8.61 -10.69 -2.99
N ASN A 274 8.03 -11.62 -3.73
CA ASN A 274 6.60 -11.87 -3.66
C ASN A 274 6.28 -12.72 -2.42
N LEU A 275 5.12 -12.49 -1.82
CA LEU A 275 4.65 -13.21 -0.64
C LEU A 275 4.72 -14.73 -0.80
N PHE A 276 4.40 -15.25 -2.00
CA PHE A 276 4.39 -16.69 -2.28
C PHE A 276 5.77 -17.32 -2.47
N TYR A 277 6.80 -16.53 -2.74
CA TYR A 277 8.18 -17.00 -2.94
C TYR A 277 9.04 -16.93 -1.69
N LEU A 278 8.51 -16.42 -0.57
CA LEU A 278 9.12 -16.56 0.75
C LEU A 278 9.06 -18.04 1.16
N THR A 279 10.04 -18.83 0.72
CA THR A 279 10.17 -20.24 1.10
C THR A 279 10.46 -20.36 2.60
N ARG A 280 10.03 -21.48 3.20
CA ARG A 280 10.12 -21.83 4.64
C ARG A 280 11.54 -21.91 5.24
N ASN A 281 12.53 -21.25 4.64
CA ASN A 281 13.86 -21.10 5.21
C ASN A 281 13.97 -19.75 5.95
N ILE A 282 13.00 -19.50 6.84
CA ILE A 282 13.10 -18.55 7.95
C ILE A 282 13.40 -19.36 9.21
#